data_AF-A0A3P8V3U6-F1
#
_entry.id   AF-A0A3P8V3U6-F1
#
_cell.length_a   1.000
_cell.length_b   1.000
_cell.length_c   1.000
_cell.angle_alpha   90.00
_cell.angle_beta   90.00
_cell.angle_gamma   90.00
#
_symmetry.space_group_name_H-M   'P 1'
#
loop_
_entity.id
_entity.type
_entity.pdbx_description
1 polymer ?
#
loop_
_entity_poly.entity_id
_entity_poly.type
_entity_poly.pdbx_seq_one_letter_code
_entity_poly.pdbx_strand_id
1 'polypeptide(L)'
;IETSTDIYQLERVFLRLGHAETDEQLQDIISKFLPPVLLKLSSVQEGVRKKVMELLVHLNKRIKSRPKIQLPVETLLVQYQDPPPPIYTFIYHHLTYFPNFTIIYIKIGYPRLEVGKQCELAPTLLTAMEGKPQPQQDSLMHLLIPSLYHMKYPADTSKTSVPFNLSERPKTVQLLLEFMLDVLLMPYGFVLNESPTRPAPSSSQGSSSDGSVTTSSQCLPQPPPGMSVYAAKRVIGEAQWSAEQLEQCKLGIVKFIEAKQVPEVETVVHLVVASSDTRHSVATAADLELKSKQSIIDWNNPLIINKMYKVYLGDIPLKSKGGNLKQELKHEPVSTRVKLKILPHLLRSRLAAECFPANIQV
;
A
#
# COMPACT_ATOMS: atom_id res chain seq x y z
N ILE A 1 -3.34 -12.16 42.36
CA ILE A 1 -4.77 -12.52 42.23
C ILE A 1 -5.23 -12.25 40.80
N GLU A 2 -5.10 -11.02 40.26
CA GLU A 2 -5.41 -10.71 38.85
C GLU A 2 -4.65 -11.59 37.83
N THR A 3 -3.40 -11.95 38.14
CA THR A 3 -2.55 -12.85 37.34
C THR A 3 -3.20 -14.21 37.07
N SER A 4 -3.76 -14.82 38.11
CA SER A 4 -4.40 -16.13 38.04
C SER A 4 -5.73 -16.06 37.31
N THR A 5 -6.45 -14.94 37.45
CA THR A 5 -7.75 -14.74 36.79
C THR A 5 -7.59 -14.59 35.29
N ASP A 6 -6.62 -13.78 34.82
CA ASP A 6 -6.38 -13.58 33.39
C ASP A 6 -5.96 -14.89 32.69
N ILE A 7 -5.07 -15.67 33.32
CA ILE A 7 -4.63 -16.97 32.78
C ILE A 7 -5.81 -17.95 32.71
N TYR A 8 -6.64 -18.02 33.75
CA TYR A 8 -7.83 -18.87 33.76
C TYR A 8 -8.83 -18.50 32.65
N GLN A 9 -9.04 -17.20 32.39
CA GLN A 9 -9.90 -16.77 31.28
C GLN A 9 -9.32 -17.18 29.93
N LEU A 10 -8.00 -17.05 29.74
CA LEU A 10 -7.33 -17.48 28.51
C LEU A 10 -7.44 -19.00 28.30
N GLU A 11 -7.30 -19.80 29.36
CA GLU A 11 -7.52 -21.25 29.30
C GLU A 11 -8.95 -21.61 28.93
N ARG A 12 -9.94 -20.88 29.47
CA ARG A 12 -11.34 -21.07 29.10
C ARG A 12 -11.60 -20.74 27.64
N VAL A 13 -10.97 -19.68 27.10
CA VAL A 13 -11.04 -19.36 25.66
C VAL A 13 -10.34 -20.45 24.84
N PHE A 14 -9.19 -20.94 25.28
CA PHE A 14 -8.46 -22.02 24.62
C PHE A 14 -9.29 -23.30 24.52
N LEU A 15 -9.95 -23.68 25.63
CA LEU A 15 -10.81 -24.85 25.67
C LEU A 15 -12.01 -24.69 24.73
N ARG A 16 -12.67 -23.53 24.72
CA ARG A 16 -13.76 -23.23 23.77
C ARG A 16 -13.30 -23.31 22.33
N LEU A 17 -12.11 -22.77 22.02
CA LEU A 17 -11.51 -22.87 20.71
C LEU A 17 -11.24 -24.34 20.32
N GLY A 18 -10.88 -25.20 21.28
CA GLY A 18 -10.69 -26.63 21.04
C GLY A 18 -11.98 -27.37 20.67
N HIS A 19 -13.11 -27.01 21.27
CA HIS A 19 -14.41 -27.67 21.06
C HIS A 19 -15.20 -27.18 19.84
N ALA A 20 -14.76 -26.09 19.20
CA ALA A 20 -15.52 -25.50 18.10
C ALA A 20 -15.32 -26.30 16.82
N GLU A 21 -16.22 -27.24 16.53
CA GLU A 21 -16.05 -28.15 15.38
C GLU A 21 -16.47 -27.49 14.07
N THR A 22 -17.55 -26.72 14.08
CA THR A 22 -18.10 -26.07 12.87
C THR A 22 -17.44 -24.71 12.58
N ASP A 23 -17.70 -24.17 11.39
CA ASP A 23 -17.19 -22.87 10.98
C ASP A 23 -17.92 -21.73 11.72
N GLU A 24 -19.22 -21.88 11.98
CA GLU A 24 -20.05 -20.91 12.71
C GLU A 24 -19.61 -20.79 14.17
N GLN A 25 -19.39 -21.92 14.84
CA GLN A 25 -18.89 -21.93 16.21
C GLN A 25 -17.52 -21.26 16.33
N LEU A 26 -16.62 -21.54 15.37
CA LEU A 26 -15.31 -20.92 15.35
C LEU A 26 -15.41 -19.42 15.06
N GLN A 27 -16.26 -19.00 14.12
CA GLN A 27 -16.51 -17.60 13.81
C GLN A 27 -17.06 -16.82 15.02
N ASP A 28 -18.01 -17.40 15.76
CA ASP A 28 -18.56 -16.80 16.98
C ASP A 28 -17.48 -16.59 18.06
N ILE A 29 -16.61 -17.58 18.25
CA ILE A 29 -15.51 -17.50 19.20
C ILE A 29 -14.50 -16.44 18.77
N ILE A 30 -14.11 -16.43 17.49
CA ILE A 30 -13.18 -15.42 16.95
C ILE A 30 -13.77 -14.02 17.11
N SER A 31 -15.03 -13.82 16.75
CA SER A 31 -15.69 -12.52 16.80
C SER A 31 -15.74 -11.96 18.23
N LYS A 32 -15.95 -12.82 19.23
CA LYS A 32 -16.05 -12.43 20.64
C LYS A 32 -14.69 -12.29 21.34
N PHE A 33 -13.74 -13.19 21.06
CA PHE A 33 -12.53 -13.32 21.87
C PHE A 33 -11.26 -12.82 21.20
N LEU A 34 -11.19 -12.75 19.86
CA LEU A 34 -9.97 -12.30 19.18
C LEU A 34 -9.58 -10.86 19.56
N PRO A 35 -10.47 -9.84 19.48
CA PRO A 35 -10.10 -8.47 19.87
C PRO A 35 -9.55 -8.36 21.31
N PRO A 36 -10.22 -8.87 22.37
CA PRO A 36 -9.71 -8.76 23.74
C PRO A 36 -8.48 -9.63 24.01
N VAL A 37 -8.34 -10.79 23.36
CA VAL A 37 -7.12 -11.61 23.47
C VAL A 37 -5.90 -10.85 22.95
N LEU A 38 -6.03 -10.13 21.83
CA LEU A 38 -4.93 -9.34 21.28
C LEU A 38 -4.50 -8.25 22.26
N LEU A 39 -5.43 -7.59 22.95
CA LEU A 39 -5.10 -6.55 23.95
C LEU A 39 -4.22 -7.10 25.09
N LYS A 40 -4.38 -8.37 25.45
CA LYS A 40 -3.59 -9.03 26.50
C LYS A 40 -2.12 -9.29 26.11
N LEU A 41 -1.73 -9.10 24.84
CA LEU A 41 -0.31 -9.13 24.43
C LEU A 41 0.53 -8.02 25.07
N SER A 42 -0.12 -6.92 25.46
CA SER A 42 0.51 -5.80 26.17
C SER A 42 0.50 -5.98 27.70
N SER A 43 0.06 -7.14 28.20
CA SER A 43 0.05 -7.41 29.64
C SER A 43 1.47 -7.34 30.23
N VAL A 44 1.59 -6.72 31.40
CA VAL A 44 2.86 -6.63 32.16
C VAL A 44 3.39 -8.01 32.56
N GLN A 45 2.50 -9.01 32.59
CA GLN A 45 2.83 -10.35 33.04
C GLN A 45 3.30 -11.22 31.88
N GLU A 46 4.52 -11.74 31.98
CA GLU A 46 5.09 -12.62 30.95
C GLU A 46 4.27 -13.91 30.77
N GLY A 47 3.75 -14.50 31.86
CA GLY A 47 2.92 -15.71 31.79
C GLY A 47 1.66 -15.52 30.94
N VAL A 48 0.98 -14.38 31.09
CA VAL A 48 -0.19 -14.02 30.28
C VAL A 48 0.20 -13.87 28.82
N ARG A 49 1.29 -13.15 28.52
CA ARG A 49 1.78 -12.96 27.14
C ARG A 49 2.14 -14.28 26.46
N LYS A 50 2.83 -15.19 27.16
CA LYS A 50 3.16 -16.54 26.67
C LYS A 50 1.90 -17.34 26.33
N LYS A 51 0.90 -17.32 27.22
CA LYS A 51 -0.37 -18.04 27.01
C LYS A 51 -1.18 -17.47 25.85
N VAL A 52 -1.20 -16.13 25.69
CA VAL A 52 -1.82 -15.49 24.52
C VAL A 52 -1.14 -15.93 23.23
N MET A 53 0.19 -15.94 23.18
CA MET A 53 0.91 -16.40 21.98
C MET A 53 0.64 -17.86 21.65
N GLU A 54 0.62 -18.75 22.64
CA GLU A 54 0.21 -20.15 22.46
C GLU A 54 -1.19 -20.22 21.84
N LEU A 55 -2.17 -19.49 22.40
CA LEU A 55 -3.52 -19.44 21.88
C LEU A 55 -3.60 -18.91 20.43
N LEU A 56 -2.85 -17.86 20.10
CA LEU A 56 -2.81 -17.29 18.75
C LEU A 56 -2.19 -18.26 17.74
N VAL A 57 -1.21 -19.11 18.12
CA VAL A 57 -0.66 -20.14 17.23
C VAL A 57 -1.74 -21.13 16.80
N HIS A 58 -2.54 -21.63 17.75
CA HIS A 58 -3.63 -22.56 17.45
C HIS A 58 -4.74 -21.88 16.64
N LEU A 59 -5.14 -20.67 17.03
CA LEU A 59 -6.15 -19.88 16.33
C LEU A 59 -5.73 -19.59 14.87
N ASN A 60 -4.47 -19.22 14.64
CA ASN A 60 -3.94 -18.96 13.30
C ASN A 60 -3.99 -20.19 12.39
N LYS A 61 -3.68 -21.39 12.92
CA LYS A 61 -3.81 -22.64 12.16
C LYS A 61 -5.25 -22.86 11.70
N ARG A 62 -6.23 -22.63 12.58
CA ARG A 62 -7.66 -22.83 12.27
C ARG A 62 -8.20 -21.80 11.29
N ILE A 63 -7.81 -20.52 11.43
CA ILE A 63 -8.20 -19.45 10.50
C ILE A 63 -7.65 -19.71 9.10
N LYS A 64 -6.42 -20.24 8.98
CA LYS A 64 -5.81 -20.59 7.70
C LYS A 64 -6.48 -21.80 7.04
N SER A 65 -6.89 -22.81 7.81
CA SER A 65 -7.57 -23.98 7.25
C SER A 65 -9.01 -23.71 6.81
N ARG A 66 -9.61 -22.60 7.26
CA ARG A 66 -11.01 -22.25 6.99
C ARG A 66 -11.10 -20.85 6.36
N PRO A 67 -10.93 -20.73 5.03
CA PRO A 67 -10.87 -19.44 4.36
C PRO A 67 -12.21 -18.70 4.33
N LYS A 68 -13.35 -19.39 4.53
CA LYS A 68 -14.70 -18.81 4.48
C LYS A 68 -15.12 -18.11 5.77
N ILE A 69 -14.45 -18.39 6.89
CA ILE A 69 -14.77 -17.77 8.19
C ILE A 69 -14.46 -16.28 8.16
N GLN A 70 -15.41 -15.51 8.66
CA GLN A 70 -15.29 -14.06 8.82
C GLN A 70 -14.56 -13.70 10.12
N LEU A 71 -13.81 -12.61 10.06
CA LEU A 71 -13.14 -12.03 11.22
C LEU A 71 -13.86 -10.72 11.60
N PRO A 72 -13.78 -10.28 12.87
CA PRO A 72 -14.41 -9.04 13.33
C PRO A 72 -13.61 -7.80 12.87
N VAL A 73 -13.48 -7.60 11.56
CA VAL A 73 -12.59 -6.60 10.95
C VAL A 73 -12.93 -5.18 11.41
N GLU A 74 -14.22 -4.84 11.51
CA GLU A 74 -14.67 -3.53 11.97
C GLU A 74 -14.18 -3.23 13.40
N THR A 75 -14.40 -4.18 14.32
CA THR A 75 -13.91 -4.08 15.71
C THR A 75 -12.38 -4.02 15.76
N LEU A 76 -11.69 -4.81 14.93
CA LEU A 76 -10.23 -4.80 14.86
C LEU A 76 -9.69 -3.48 14.32
N LEU A 77 -10.38 -2.83 13.36
CA LEU A 77 -9.99 -1.52 12.82
C LEU A 77 -10.12 -0.42 13.87
N VAL A 78 -11.24 -0.39 14.61
CA VAL A 78 -11.43 0.56 15.73
C VAL A 78 -10.34 0.36 16.79
N GLN A 79 -10.10 -0.89 17.19
CA GLN A 79 -9.05 -1.24 18.14
C GLN A 79 -7.63 -0.90 17.64
N TYR A 80 -7.41 -0.93 16.33
CA TYR A 80 -6.13 -0.61 15.71
C TYR A 80 -5.90 0.89 15.61
N GLN A 81 -6.95 1.68 15.36
CA GLN A 81 -6.93 3.15 15.32
C GLN A 81 -6.56 3.74 16.67
N ASP A 82 -7.36 3.41 17.69
CA ASP A 82 -7.24 3.89 19.06
C ASP A 82 -6.74 2.76 19.97
N PRO A 83 -5.43 2.41 19.91
CA PRO A 83 -4.89 1.50 20.91
C PRO A 83 -5.07 2.17 22.28
N PRO A 84 -5.61 1.46 23.29
CA PRO A 84 -5.78 2.05 24.61
C PRO A 84 -4.46 2.65 25.08
N PRO A 85 -4.47 3.85 25.69
CA PRO A 85 -3.25 4.51 26.13
C PRO A 85 -2.49 3.52 27.01
N PRO A 86 -1.22 3.26 26.70
CA PRO A 86 -0.49 2.26 27.45
C PRO A 86 -0.40 2.74 28.89
N ILE A 87 -1.00 1.96 29.80
CA ILE A 87 -1.22 2.37 31.20
C ILE A 87 0.09 2.70 31.94
N TYR A 88 1.27 2.40 31.37
CA TYR A 88 2.59 2.80 31.92
C TYR A 88 3.70 3.06 30.88
N THR A 89 3.46 3.73 29.75
CA THR A 89 4.55 4.12 28.82
C THR A 89 5.07 5.53 29.10
N PHE A 90 5.73 5.71 30.25
CA PHE A 90 6.76 6.74 30.38
C PHE A 90 8.19 6.16 30.42
N ILE A 91 8.36 4.83 30.53
CA ILE A 91 9.69 4.25 30.81
C ILE A 91 10.14 3.14 29.84
N TYR A 92 9.24 2.44 29.12
CA TYR A 92 9.66 1.31 28.28
C TYR A 92 9.31 1.51 26.80
N HIS A 93 10.30 1.92 26.03
CA HIS A 93 10.35 1.96 24.56
C HIS A 93 10.13 0.57 23.88
N HIS A 94 9.80 -0.49 24.64
CA HIS A 94 9.67 -1.86 24.15
C HIS A 94 8.23 -2.33 23.85
N LEU A 95 7.20 -1.51 24.10
CA LEU A 95 5.79 -1.93 23.96
C LEU A 95 5.13 -1.62 22.61
N THR A 96 5.90 -1.36 21.55
CA THR A 96 5.43 -1.24 20.16
C THR A 96 5.04 -2.61 19.56
N TYR A 97 4.41 -3.50 20.34
CA TYR A 97 4.13 -4.88 19.92
C TYR A 97 2.67 -5.09 19.50
N PHE A 98 1.69 -4.45 20.14
CA PHE A 98 0.27 -4.75 19.92
C PHE A 98 -0.31 -4.36 18.54
N PRO A 99 -0.06 -3.14 18.01
CA PRO A 99 -0.58 -2.75 16.68
C PRO A 99 -0.12 -3.72 15.58
N ASN A 100 1.07 -4.32 15.76
CA ASN A 100 1.64 -5.28 14.82
C ASN A 100 0.85 -6.60 14.72
N PHE A 101 0.13 -7.03 15.76
CA PHE A 101 -0.66 -8.27 15.69
C PHE A 101 -2.06 -8.03 15.16
N THR A 102 -2.72 -6.93 15.55
CA THR A 102 -4.08 -6.62 15.08
C THR A 102 -4.14 -6.48 13.55
N ILE A 103 -3.14 -5.82 12.96
CA ILE A 103 -3.06 -5.66 11.49
C ILE A 103 -2.98 -6.99 10.73
N ILE A 104 -2.38 -8.04 11.31
CA ILE A 104 -2.33 -9.38 10.69
C ILE A 104 -3.75 -9.90 10.46
N TYR A 105 -4.62 -9.77 11.46
CA TYR A 105 -6.01 -10.22 11.39
C TYR A 105 -6.86 -9.33 10.49
N ILE A 106 -6.57 -8.02 10.40
CA ILE A 106 -7.20 -7.13 9.42
C ILE A 106 -6.82 -7.57 8.00
N LYS A 107 -5.54 -7.83 7.72
CA LYS A 107 -5.07 -8.30 6.40
C LYS A 107 -5.67 -9.64 5.98
N ILE A 108 -5.90 -10.54 6.94
CA ILE A 108 -6.55 -11.83 6.67
C ILE A 108 -8.06 -11.67 6.50
N GLY A 109 -8.69 -10.84 7.34
CA GLY A 109 -10.14 -10.74 7.44
C GLY A 109 -10.77 -9.85 6.38
N TYR A 110 -10.15 -8.71 6.06
CA TYR A 110 -10.73 -7.71 5.16
C TYR A 110 -11.02 -8.26 3.77
N PRO A 111 -10.11 -9.00 3.09
CA PRO A 111 -10.40 -9.58 1.78
C PRO A 111 -11.48 -10.68 1.80
N ARG A 112 -11.81 -11.24 2.97
CA ARG A 112 -12.87 -12.27 3.12
C ARG A 112 -14.26 -11.68 3.25
N LEU A 113 -14.36 -10.40 3.59
CA LEU A 113 -15.65 -9.71 3.70
C LEU A 113 -16.34 -9.64 2.34
N GLU A 114 -17.66 -9.50 2.37
CA GLU A 114 -18.41 -9.16 1.16
C GLU A 114 -17.96 -7.79 0.62
N VAL A 115 -17.93 -7.65 -0.71
CA VAL A 115 -17.48 -6.44 -1.41
C VAL A 115 -18.19 -5.18 -0.92
N GLY A 116 -19.48 -5.26 -0.60
CA GLY A 116 -20.24 -4.14 -0.04
C GLY A 116 -19.67 -3.65 1.29
N LYS A 117 -19.36 -4.57 2.21
CA LYS A 117 -18.78 -4.24 3.52
C LYS A 117 -17.33 -3.79 3.42
N GLN A 118 -16.56 -4.30 2.45
CA GLN A 118 -15.23 -3.75 2.15
C GLN A 118 -15.32 -2.27 1.76
N CYS A 119 -16.23 -1.92 0.84
CA CYS A 119 -16.43 -0.54 0.42
C CYS A 119 -16.88 0.38 1.57
N GLU A 120 -17.72 -0.13 2.48
CA GLU A 120 -18.15 0.59 3.68
C GLU A 120 -16.97 0.90 4.63
N LEU A 121 -16.04 -0.06 4.79
CA LEU A 121 -14.88 0.06 5.68
C LEU A 121 -13.65 0.74 5.02
N ALA A 122 -13.67 1.00 3.72
CA ALA A 122 -12.56 1.63 3.01
C ALA A 122 -12.13 2.99 3.59
N PRO A 123 -13.04 3.90 3.99
CA PRO A 123 -12.66 5.12 4.70
C PRO A 123 -11.98 4.87 6.06
N THR A 124 -12.42 3.83 6.75
CA THR A 124 -11.84 3.41 8.04
C THR A 124 -10.42 2.88 7.87
N LEU A 125 -10.10 2.20 6.76
CA LEU A 125 -8.72 1.84 6.42
C LEU A 125 -7.83 3.07 6.29
N LEU A 126 -8.30 4.10 5.57
CA LEU A 126 -7.51 5.31 5.34
C LEU A 126 -7.23 6.06 6.66
N THR A 127 -8.25 6.19 7.51
CA THR A 127 -8.08 6.81 8.84
C THR A 127 -7.20 5.98 9.76
N ALA A 128 -7.25 4.64 9.65
CA ALA A 128 -6.39 3.73 10.41
C ALA A 128 -4.90 3.84 10.11
N MET A 129 -4.52 4.40 8.95
CA MET A 129 -3.12 4.59 8.57
C MET A 129 -2.42 5.74 9.31
N GLU A 130 -3.19 6.66 9.89
CA GLU A 130 -2.66 7.87 10.49
C GLU A 130 -1.73 7.54 11.67
N GLY A 131 -0.52 8.11 11.64
CA GLY A 131 0.49 7.91 12.68
C GLY A 131 1.11 6.51 12.76
N LYS A 132 0.77 5.59 11.85
CA LYS A 132 1.33 4.22 11.83
C LYS A 132 2.69 4.18 11.08
N PRO A 133 3.56 3.21 11.40
CA PRO A 133 4.79 2.98 10.65
C PRO A 133 4.53 2.66 9.18
N GLN A 134 5.46 3.06 8.30
CA GLN A 134 5.36 2.90 6.84
C GLN A 134 4.93 1.49 6.37
N PRO A 135 5.49 0.36 6.88
CA PRO A 135 5.08 -0.97 6.42
C PRO A 135 3.60 -1.31 6.73
N GLN A 136 3.06 -0.74 7.82
CA GLN A 136 1.67 -0.92 8.19
C GLN A 136 0.76 -0.04 7.33
N GLN A 137 1.20 1.19 7.05
CA GLN A 137 0.53 2.07 6.10
C GLN A 137 0.43 1.43 4.71
N ASP A 138 1.52 0.88 4.21
CA ASP A 138 1.57 0.19 2.91
C ASP A 138 0.68 -1.06 2.91
N SER A 139 0.63 -1.80 4.02
CA SER A 139 -0.28 -2.95 4.17
C SER A 139 -1.75 -2.56 4.09
N LEU A 140 -2.14 -1.42 4.69
CA LEU A 140 -3.52 -0.93 4.63
C LEU A 140 -3.86 -0.37 3.23
N MET A 141 -2.90 0.28 2.55
CA MET A 141 -3.06 0.70 1.15
C MET A 141 -3.33 -0.50 0.22
N HIS A 142 -2.63 -1.61 0.44
CA HIS A 142 -2.84 -2.86 -0.28
C HIS A 142 -4.25 -3.43 -0.15
N LEU A 143 -4.93 -3.16 0.98
CA LEU A 143 -6.33 -3.53 1.18
C LEU A 143 -7.28 -2.50 0.57
N LEU A 144 -6.94 -1.22 0.66
CA LEU A 144 -7.77 -0.10 0.21
C LEU A 144 -7.90 -0.04 -1.31
N ILE A 145 -6.78 -0.09 -2.04
CA ILE A 145 -6.76 0.16 -3.48
C ILE A 145 -7.69 -0.78 -4.28
N PRO A 146 -7.70 -2.10 -4.04
CA PRO A 146 -8.66 -2.99 -4.72
C PRO A 146 -10.13 -2.64 -4.45
N SER A 147 -10.46 -2.19 -3.23
CA SER A 147 -11.83 -1.80 -2.88
C SER A 147 -12.32 -0.60 -3.67
N LEU A 148 -11.43 0.33 -4.05
CA LEU A 148 -11.80 1.54 -4.80
C LEU A 148 -12.48 1.25 -6.15
N TYR A 149 -12.20 0.10 -6.75
CA TYR A 149 -12.81 -0.33 -8.01
C TYR A 149 -14.31 -0.60 -7.90
N HIS A 150 -14.73 -1.12 -6.74
CA HIS A 150 -16.10 -1.53 -6.43
C HIS A 150 -16.90 -0.45 -5.70
N MET A 151 -16.23 0.58 -5.18
CA MET A 151 -16.90 1.72 -4.55
C MET A 151 -17.82 2.43 -5.53
N LYS A 152 -19.00 2.79 -5.05
CA LYS A 152 -19.96 3.62 -5.76
C LYS A 152 -19.82 5.05 -5.24
N TYR A 153 -19.45 5.96 -6.11
CA TYR A 153 -19.34 7.38 -5.77
C TYR A 153 -20.65 8.08 -6.16
N PRO A 154 -21.28 8.84 -5.24
CA PRO A 154 -22.48 9.59 -5.58
C PRO A 154 -22.16 10.66 -6.63
N ALA A 155 -22.99 10.77 -7.67
CA ALA A 155 -22.82 11.75 -8.74
C ALA A 155 -23.16 13.19 -8.31
N ASP A 156 -23.99 13.35 -7.27
CA ASP A 156 -24.44 14.65 -6.78
C ASP A 156 -23.51 15.22 -5.70
N THR A 157 -22.75 16.25 -6.06
CA THR A 157 -21.84 16.99 -5.17
C THR A 157 -22.56 17.80 -4.08
N SER A 158 -23.90 17.87 -4.11
CA SER A 158 -24.73 18.79 -3.30
C SER A 158 -25.30 18.19 -2.01
N LYS A 159 -25.17 16.87 -1.78
CA LYS A 159 -25.64 16.20 -0.55
C LYS A 159 -24.59 15.23 0.01
N THR A 160 -23.77 15.74 0.93
CA THR A 160 -23.30 15.06 2.15
C THR A 160 -22.91 13.58 2.07
N SER A 161 -21.69 13.29 1.59
CA SER A 161 -20.60 12.67 2.36
C SER A 161 -19.47 12.37 1.39
N VAL A 162 -18.39 13.14 1.40
CA VAL A 162 -17.14 12.69 0.77
C VAL A 162 -16.70 11.48 1.59
N PRO A 163 -16.76 10.24 1.06
CA PRO A 163 -16.61 9.04 1.87
C PRO A 163 -15.35 9.03 2.73
N PHE A 164 -14.30 9.73 2.31
CA PHE A 164 -12.98 9.70 2.94
C PHE A 164 -12.62 10.91 3.82
N ASN A 165 -13.43 11.97 3.92
CA ASN A 165 -13.13 13.20 4.70
C ASN A 165 -11.66 13.68 4.56
N LEU A 166 -11.17 13.73 3.32
CA LEU A 166 -9.74 13.90 3.00
C LEU A 166 -9.16 15.26 3.41
N SER A 167 -10.00 16.28 3.56
CA SER A 167 -9.60 17.65 3.92
C SER A 167 -8.93 17.76 5.29
N GLU A 168 -9.25 16.85 6.21
CA GLU A 168 -8.69 16.86 7.58
C GLU A 168 -7.30 16.22 7.65
N ARG A 169 -6.88 15.49 6.62
CA ARG A 169 -5.72 14.57 6.68
C ARG A 169 -4.77 14.71 5.47
N PRO A 170 -4.13 15.87 5.27
CA PRO A 170 -3.33 16.14 4.08
C PRO A 170 -2.13 15.19 3.92
N LYS A 171 -1.49 14.77 5.02
CA LYS A 171 -0.35 13.82 4.97
C LYS A 171 -0.78 12.44 4.47
N THR A 172 -1.90 11.93 4.95
CA THR A 172 -2.44 10.62 4.54
C THR A 172 -2.91 10.66 3.09
N VAL A 173 -3.50 11.78 2.65
CA VAL A 173 -3.83 12.02 1.23
C VAL A 173 -2.58 11.98 0.36
N GLN A 174 -1.51 12.66 0.76
CA GLN A 174 -0.26 12.63 0.00
C GLN A 174 0.28 11.20 -0.15
N LEU A 175 0.29 10.41 0.94
CA LEU A 175 0.70 9.00 0.90
C LEU A 175 -0.19 8.15 -0.02
N LEU A 176 -1.50 8.41 -0.01
CA LEU A 176 -2.46 7.77 -0.92
C LEU A 176 -2.13 8.09 -2.37
N LEU A 177 -1.95 9.37 -2.70
CA LEU A 177 -1.64 9.80 -4.05
C LEU A 177 -0.30 9.25 -4.53
N GLU A 178 0.72 9.22 -3.68
CA GLU A 178 2.01 8.62 -4.01
C GLU A 178 1.85 7.11 -4.29
N PHE A 179 1.11 6.37 -3.45
CA PHE A 179 0.82 4.95 -3.68
C PHE A 179 0.01 4.71 -4.96
N MET A 180 -1.01 5.53 -5.22
CA MET A 180 -1.80 5.44 -6.45
C MET A 180 -0.94 5.66 -7.70
N LEU A 181 -0.01 6.63 -7.65
CA LEU A 181 0.90 6.88 -8.77
C LEU A 181 1.82 5.67 -9.02
N ASP A 182 2.36 5.09 -7.95
CA ASP A 182 3.17 3.87 -8.02
C ASP A 182 2.39 2.70 -8.64
N VAL A 183 1.12 2.51 -8.24
CA VAL A 183 0.24 1.48 -8.81
C VAL A 183 -0.02 1.73 -10.29
N LEU A 184 -0.24 2.98 -10.70
CA LEU A 184 -0.45 3.33 -12.11
C LEU A 184 0.80 3.06 -12.96
N LEU A 185 1.98 3.32 -12.42
CA LEU A 185 3.28 3.07 -13.06
C LEU A 185 3.66 1.59 -13.11
N MET A 186 3.12 0.76 -12.22
CA MET A 186 3.41 -0.67 -12.14
C MET A 186 3.04 -1.39 -13.46
N PRO A 187 4.00 -2.07 -14.13
CA PRO A 187 3.69 -2.88 -15.29
C PRO A 187 2.98 -4.18 -14.93
N TYR A 188 2.14 -4.66 -15.84
CA TYR A 188 1.46 -5.94 -15.72
C TYR A 188 2.47 -7.10 -15.80
N GLY A 189 2.34 -8.07 -14.89
CA GLY A 189 3.19 -9.27 -14.88
C GLY A 189 4.64 -9.04 -14.42
N PHE A 190 4.93 -7.90 -13.79
CA PHE A 190 6.26 -7.62 -13.26
C PHE A 190 6.60 -8.52 -12.07
N VAL A 191 7.74 -9.18 -12.09
CA VAL A 191 8.25 -9.98 -10.96
C VAL A 191 9.59 -9.40 -10.54
N LEU A 192 9.75 -9.09 -9.25
CA LEU A 192 11.05 -8.70 -8.71
C LEU A 192 11.96 -9.91 -8.66
N ASN A 193 12.97 -9.94 -9.51
CA ASN A 193 14.06 -10.91 -9.42
C ASN A 193 15.00 -10.49 -8.27
N GLU A 194 14.72 -10.95 -7.05
CA GLU A 194 15.74 -10.96 -5.99
C GLU A 194 16.67 -12.15 -6.28
N SER A 195 17.94 -11.89 -6.56
CA SER A 195 18.92 -12.97 -6.75
C SER A 195 19.03 -13.77 -5.44
N PRO A 196 18.85 -15.10 -5.45
CA PRO A 196 19.05 -15.90 -4.24
C PRO A 196 20.54 -15.98 -3.93
N THR A 197 20.95 -15.49 -2.77
CA THR A 197 22.29 -15.69 -2.21
C THR A 197 22.50 -17.21 -1.98
N ARG A 198 23.05 -17.92 -2.96
CA ARG A 198 23.40 -19.35 -2.83
C ARG A 198 24.84 -19.49 -2.32
N PRO A 199 25.11 -20.33 -1.31
CA PRO A 199 26.49 -20.70 -0.94
C PRO A 199 27.16 -21.43 -2.10
N ALA A 200 28.41 -21.07 -2.40
CA ALA A 200 29.18 -21.65 -3.49
C ALA A 200 29.48 -23.15 -3.27
N PRO A 201 29.30 -24.01 -4.28
CA PRO A 201 30.04 -25.27 -4.36
C PRO A 201 31.24 -25.12 -5.29
N SER A 202 32.33 -25.73 -4.85
CA SER A 202 33.64 -25.89 -5.50
C SER A 202 33.55 -26.38 -6.95
N SER A 203 34.28 -25.71 -7.85
CA SER A 203 34.43 -26.08 -9.27
C SER A 203 35.68 -26.93 -9.52
N SER A 204 35.50 -28.09 -10.14
CA SER A 204 36.56 -28.83 -10.85
C SER A 204 36.39 -28.68 -12.38
N GLN A 205 37.41 -28.07 -12.99
CA GLN A 205 37.97 -28.22 -14.36
C GLN A 205 37.08 -28.41 -15.61
N GLY A 206 37.33 -27.56 -16.62
CA GLY A 206 37.12 -27.87 -18.05
C GLY A 206 36.96 -26.65 -18.98
N SER A 207 38.08 -26.16 -19.55
CA SER A 207 38.34 -25.45 -20.84
C SER A 207 37.17 -25.23 -21.84
N SER A 208 37.06 -24.21 -22.72
CA SER A 208 37.81 -22.99 -23.10
C SER A 208 37.10 -22.33 -24.31
N SER A 209 36.88 -21.01 -24.35
CA SER A 209 36.95 -20.13 -25.55
C SER A 209 36.41 -18.70 -25.32
N ASP A 210 37.23 -17.73 -25.74
CA ASP A 210 37.01 -16.31 -26.10
C ASP A 210 36.00 -15.40 -25.37
N GLY A 211 36.54 -14.46 -24.58
CA GLY A 211 36.74 -13.11 -25.13
C GLY A 211 35.58 -12.10 -25.19
N SER A 212 34.83 -11.90 -24.11
CA SER A 212 34.19 -10.59 -23.84
C SER A 212 33.98 -10.42 -22.34
N VAL A 213 34.92 -9.71 -21.70
CA VAL A 213 34.80 -9.29 -20.30
C VAL A 213 33.76 -8.17 -20.25
N THR A 214 32.50 -8.53 -20.07
CA THR A 214 31.54 -7.61 -19.45
C THR A 214 31.54 -7.92 -17.96
N THR A 215 32.07 -6.97 -17.20
CA THR A 215 32.04 -6.92 -15.74
C THR A 215 30.72 -7.45 -15.20
N SER A 216 30.78 -8.57 -14.48
CA SER A 216 29.75 -9.11 -13.61
C SER A 216 29.50 -8.14 -12.46
N SER A 217 28.83 -7.03 -12.78
CA SER A 217 28.20 -6.18 -11.79
C SER A 217 27.09 -6.99 -11.12
N GLN A 218 27.13 -7.08 -9.79
CA GLN A 218 26.03 -7.66 -9.01
C GLN A 218 24.73 -7.02 -9.46
N CYS A 219 23.88 -7.80 -10.12
CA CYS A 219 22.63 -7.31 -10.70
C CYS A 219 21.64 -7.08 -9.54
N LEU A 220 21.62 -5.85 -9.01
CA LEU A 220 20.57 -5.38 -8.12
C LEU A 220 19.23 -5.49 -8.87
N PRO A 221 18.11 -5.79 -8.18
CA PRO A 221 16.80 -5.83 -8.82
C PRO A 221 16.52 -4.48 -9.51
N GLN A 222 16.42 -4.47 -10.84
CA GLN A 222 16.13 -3.23 -11.57
C GLN A 222 14.65 -2.89 -11.38
N PRO A 223 14.32 -1.67 -10.88
CA PRO A 223 12.93 -1.28 -10.74
C PRO A 223 12.30 -1.00 -12.11
N PRO A 224 10.96 -1.08 -12.22
CA PRO A 224 10.25 -0.64 -13.41
C PRO A 224 10.48 0.84 -13.73
N PRO A 225 10.35 1.25 -15.00
CA PRO A 225 10.44 2.66 -15.39
C PRO A 225 9.47 3.53 -14.59
N GLY A 226 9.95 4.66 -14.06
CA GLY A 226 9.16 5.59 -13.25
C GLY A 226 9.15 5.29 -11.75
N MET A 227 9.63 4.11 -11.34
CA MET A 227 9.57 3.66 -9.95
C MET A 227 10.96 3.52 -9.34
N SER A 228 11.01 3.55 -8.01
CA SER A 228 12.16 3.10 -7.24
C SER A 228 12.04 1.62 -6.86
N VAL A 229 13.13 0.98 -6.44
CA VAL A 229 13.10 -0.42 -5.96
C VAL A 229 12.18 -0.53 -4.76
N TYR A 230 12.22 0.46 -3.88
CA TYR A 230 11.32 0.57 -2.73
C TYR A 230 9.85 0.67 -3.17
N ALA A 231 9.51 1.56 -4.11
CA ALA A 231 8.14 1.72 -4.60
C ALA A 231 7.61 0.43 -5.26
N ALA A 232 8.45 -0.27 -6.03
CA ALA A 232 8.06 -1.54 -6.64
C ALA A 232 7.79 -2.62 -5.58
N LYS A 233 8.67 -2.76 -4.57
CA LYS A 233 8.46 -3.68 -3.43
C LYS A 233 7.20 -3.35 -2.66
N ARG A 234 6.94 -2.06 -2.45
CA ARG A 234 5.77 -1.54 -1.77
C ARG A 234 4.46 -1.89 -2.47
N VAL A 235 4.40 -1.74 -3.80
CA VAL A 235 3.22 -2.09 -4.60
C VAL A 235 3.05 -3.60 -4.78
N ILE A 236 4.13 -4.39 -4.80
CA ILE A 236 4.02 -5.86 -4.84
C ILE A 236 3.50 -6.41 -3.50
N GLY A 237 3.98 -5.85 -2.39
CA GLY A 237 3.59 -6.27 -1.05
C GLY A 237 3.91 -7.75 -0.78
N GLU A 238 3.13 -8.37 0.11
CA GLU A 238 3.25 -9.80 0.45
C GLU A 238 2.50 -10.70 -0.53
N ALA A 239 1.46 -10.17 -1.19
CA ALA A 239 0.61 -10.90 -2.10
C ALA A 239 0.49 -10.11 -3.41
N GLN A 240 1.18 -10.58 -4.43
CA GLN A 240 1.18 -9.93 -5.74
C GLN A 240 -0.20 -10.04 -6.41
N TRP A 241 -0.70 -8.91 -6.90
CA TRP A 241 -1.94 -8.89 -7.68
C TRP A 241 -1.76 -9.56 -9.05
N SER A 242 -2.80 -10.27 -9.49
CA SER A 242 -2.87 -10.75 -10.87
C SER A 242 -2.93 -9.56 -11.85
N ALA A 243 -2.68 -9.83 -13.13
CA ALA A 243 -2.75 -8.79 -14.14
C ALA A 243 -4.17 -8.20 -14.28
N GLU A 244 -5.22 -9.00 -14.07
CA GLU A 244 -6.62 -8.53 -14.02
C GLU A 244 -6.89 -7.70 -12.77
N GLN A 245 -6.41 -8.14 -11.60
CA GLN A 245 -6.59 -7.40 -10.35
C GLN A 245 -5.87 -6.04 -10.41
N LEU A 246 -4.67 -5.98 -10.98
CA LEU A 246 -3.95 -4.72 -11.18
C LEU A 246 -4.72 -3.78 -12.11
N GLU A 247 -5.31 -4.30 -13.19
CA GLU A 247 -6.18 -3.48 -14.07
C GLU A 247 -7.36 -2.89 -13.30
N GLN A 248 -8.05 -3.71 -12.49
CA GLN A 248 -9.15 -3.27 -11.64
C GLN A 248 -8.69 -2.19 -10.65
N CYS A 249 -7.52 -2.37 -10.02
CA CYS A 249 -6.93 -1.37 -9.13
C CYS A 249 -6.70 -0.03 -9.86
N LYS A 250 -6.09 -0.06 -11.06
CA LYS A 250 -5.86 1.15 -11.86
C LYS A 250 -7.18 1.82 -12.28
N LEU A 251 -8.18 1.05 -12.70
CA LEU A 251 -9.52 1.57 -12.99
C LEU A 251 -10.18 2.18 -11.75
N GLY A 252 -10.03 1.55 -10.58
CA GLY A 252 -10.53 2.07 -9.31
C GLY A 252 -9.91 3.41 -8.94
N ILE A 253 -8.62 3.59 -9.20
CA ILE A 253 -7.92 4.87 -9.02
C ILE A 253 -8.50 5.94 -9.96
N VAL A 254 -8.72 5.62 -11.23
CA VAL A 254 -9.32 6.57 -12.19
C VAL A 254 -10.72 6.98 -11.74
N LYS A 255 -11.57 6.02 -11.33
CA LYS A 255 -12.91 6.31 -10.78
C LYS A 255 -12.87 7.15 -9.50
N PHE A 256 -11.91 6.90 -8.62
CA PHE A 256 -11.71 7.68 -7.40
C PHE A 256 -11.37 9.15 -7.73
N ILE A 257 -10.55 9.38 -8.76
CA ILE A 257 -10.20 10.73 -9.24
C ILE A 257 -11.40 11.39 -9.96
N GLU A 258 -12.15 10.64 -10.76
CA GLU A 258 -13.39 11.08 -11.42
C GLU A 258 -14.42 11.57 -10.40
N ALA A 259 -14.54 10.88 -9.26
CA ALA A 259 -15.41 11.23 -8.14
C ALA A 259 -15.01 12.50 -7.37
N LYS A 260 -13.99 13.26 -7.84
CA LYS A 260 -13.54 14.54 -7.28
C LYS A 260 -13.28 14.51 -5.76
N GLN A 261 -12.79 13.38 -5.27
CA GLN A 261 -12.44 13.23 -3.84
C GLN A 261 -11.25 14.11 -3.45
N VAL A 262 -10.34 14.36 -4.40
CA VAL A 262 -9.11 15.14 -4.25
C VAL A 262 -9.08 16.24 -5.33
N PRO A 263 -8.54 17.44 -5.03
CA PRO A 263 -8.41 18.52 -6.02
C PRO A 263 -7.67 18.08 -7.29
N GLU A 264 -8.12 18.57 -8.45
CA GLU A 264 -7.59 18.20 -9.76
C GLU A 264 -6.11 18.54 -9.93
N VAL A 265 -5.64 19.59 -9.25
CA VAL A 265 -4.23 20.02 -9.26
C VAL A 265 -3.30 18.91 -8.77
N GLU A 266 -3.75 18.08 -7.82
CA GLU A 266 -2.93 17.02 -7.24
C GLU A 266 -3.00 15.70 -8.02
N THR A 267 -4.12 15.48 -8.75
CA THR A 267 -4.44 14.20 -9.42
C THR A 267 -4.25 14.22 -10.93
N VAL A 268 -4.11 15.39 -11.57
CA VAL A 268 -3.99 15.48 -13.03
C VAL A 268 -2.81 14.66 -13.58
N VAL A 269 -1.69 14.63 -12.86
CA VAL A 269 -0.50 13.86 -13.27
C VAL A 269 -0.81 12.36 -13.28
N HIS A 270 -1.62 11.87 -12.32
CA HIS A 270 -2.08 10.49 -12.30
C HIS A 270 -2.92 10.15 -13.53
N LEU A 271 -3.83 11.04 -13.95
CA LEU A 271 -4.62 10.83 -15.17
C LEU A 271 -3.74 10.81 -16.42
N VAL A 272 -2.74 11.69 -16.52
CA VAL A 272 -1.78 11.68 -17.64
C VAL A 272 -1.01 10.36 -17.68
N VAL A 273 -0.53 9.86 -16.53
CA VAL A 273 0.16 8.56 -16.45
C VAL A 273 -0.80 7.42 -16.79
N ALA A 274 -2.01 7.39 -16.24
CA ALA A 274 -3.03 6.38 -16.51
C ALA A 274 -3.43 6.33 -18.00
N SER A 275 -3.48 7.48 -18.69
CA SER A 275 -3.76 7.56 -20.13
C SER A 275 -2.72 6.86 -21.02
N SER A 276 -1.54 6.58 -20.45
CA SER A 276 -0.45 5.89 -21.13
C SER A 276 -0.42 4.38 -20.85
N ASP A 277 -1.41 3.84 -20.13
CA ASP A 277 -1.46 2.43 -19.76
C ASP A 277 -1.51 1.50 -20.99
N THR A 278 -1.05 0.25 -20.83
CA THR A 278 -1.09 -0.77 -21.90
C THR A 278 -2.47 -1.35 -22.14
N ARG A 279 -3.36 -1.35 -21.13
CA ARG A 279 -4.73 -1.83 -21.27
C ARG A 279 -5.64 -0.67 -21.68
N HIS A 280 -6.42 -0.90 -22.74
CA HIS A 280 -7.28 0.13 -23.34
C HIS A 280 -8.37 0.64 -22.39
N SER A 281 -8.88 -0.22 -21.50
CA SER A 281 -9.89 0.14 -20.48
C SER A 281 -9.42 1.29 -19.59
N VAL A 282 -8.22 1.17 -19.02
CA VAL A 282 -7.59 2.18 -18.15
C VAL A 282 -7.25 3.43 -18.95
N ALA A 283 -6.57 3.25 -20.09
CA ALA A 283 -6.13 4.37 -20.92
C ALA A 283 -7.31 5.22 -21.42
N THR A 284 -8.38 4.58 -21.88
CA THR A 284 -9.57 5.27 -22.41
C THR A 284 -10.34 6.00 -21.31
N ALA A 285 -10.53 5.36 -20.14
CA ALA A 285 -11.19 5.99 -19.01
C ALA A 285 -10.43 7.24 -18.53
N ALA A 286 -9.11 7.15 -18.42
CA ALA A 286 -8.26 8.27 -18.03
C ALA A 286 -8.24 9.39 -19.09
N ASP A 287 -8.14 9.04 -20.39
CA ASP A 287 -8.18 10.02 -21.48
C ASP A 287 -9.52 10.76 -21.56
N LEU A 288 -10.65 10.07 -21.31
CA LEU A 288 -11.98 10.68 -21.29
C LEU A 288 -12.08 11.72 -20.16
N GLU A 289 -11.63 11.35 -18.97
CA GLU A 289 -11.66 12.23 -17.79
C GLU A 289 -10.71 13.42 -17.92
N LEU A 290 -9.51 13.19 -18.48
CA LEU A 290 -8.54 14.24 -18.74
C LEU A 290 -9.07 15.28 -19.74
N LYS A 291 -9.79 14.84 -20.77
CA LYS A 291 -10.45 15.74 -21.74
C LYS A 291 -11.60 16.51 -21.10
N SER A 292 -12.42 15.86 -20.28
CA SER A 292 -13.52 16.50 -19.53
C SER A 292 -13.02 17.64 -18.65
N LYS A 293 -11.87 17.47 -17.98
CA LYS A 293 -11.25 18.46 -17.09
C LYS A 293 -10.28 19.43 -17.76
N GLN A 294 -10.04 19.31 -19.06
CA GLN A 294 -8.98 20.04 -19.76
C GLN A 294 -9.10 21.57 -19.67
N SER A 295 -10.33 22.10 -19.63
CA SER A 295 -10.62 23.54 -19.53
C SER A 295 -10.49 24.09 -18.10
N ILE A 296 -10.55 23.22 -17.09
CA ILE A 296 -10.52 23.58 -15.67
C ILE A 296 -9.07 23.59 -15.16
N ILE A 297 -8.23 22.72 -15.73
CA ILE A 297 -6.83 22.56 -15.32
C ILE A 297 -5.98 23.71 -15.85
N ASP A 298 -5.34 24.43 -14.93
CA ASP A 298 -4.27 25.37 -15.27
C ASP A 298 -2.94 24.64 -15.48
N TRP A 299 -2.57 24.42 -16.74
CA TRP A 299 -1.30 23.80 -17.13
C TRP A 299 -0.06 24.66 -16.85
N ASN A 300 -0.24 25.94 -16.47
CA ASN A 300 0.86 26.78 -16.00
C ASN A 300 1.09 26.65 -14.49
N ASN A 301 0.28 25.88 -13.76
CA ASN A 301 0.48 25.74 -12.32
C ASN A 301 1.85 25.08 -12.00
N PRO A 302 2.71 25.72 -11.18
CA PRO A 302 4.04 25.21 -10.87
C PRO A 302 4.01 23.85 -10.15
N LEU A 303 2.96 23.53 -9.39
CA LEU A 303 2.85 22.23 -8.72
C LEU A 303 2.69 21.09 -9.73
N ILE A 304 1.87 21.29 -10.76
CA ILE A 304 1.64 20.32 -11.83
C ILE A 304 2.93 20.12 -12.64
N ILE A 305 3.56 21.23 -13.04
CA ILE A 305 4.79 21.22 -13.84
C ILE A 305 5.92 20.51 -13.09
N ASN A 306 6.16 20.87 -11.83
CA ASN A 306 7.20 20.24 -11.02
C ASN A 306 6.96 18.74 -10.84
N LYS A 307 5.70 18.33 -10.60
CA LYS A 307 5.33 16.92 -10.47
C LYS A 307 5.49 16.18 -11.81
N MET A 308 5.10 16.78 -12.94
CA MET A 308 5.32 16.21 -14.28
C MET A 308 6.80 16.05 -14.59
N TYR A 309 7.65 17.04 -14.29
CA TYR A 309 9.09 16.92 -14.49
C TYR A 309 9.71 15.85 -13.59
N LYS A 310 9.33 15.81 -12.30
CA LYS A 310 9.80 14.78 -11.37
C LYS A 310 9.50 13.37 -11.89
N VAL A 311 8.28 13.14 -12.38
CA VAL A 311 7.89 11.85 -12.97
C VAL A 311 8.61 11.60 -14.30
N TYR A 312 8.71 12.61 -15.17
CA TYR A 312 9.34 12.50 -16.50
C TYR A 312 10.82 12.11 -16.41
N LEU A 313 11.55 12.70 -15.47
CA LEU A 313 13.00 12.62 -15.33
C LEU A 313 13.46 11.57 -14.30
N GLY A 314 12.63 11.24 -13.31
CA GLY A 314 13.05 10.49 -12.13
C GLY A 314 13.96 11.31 -11.21
N ASP A 315 14.56 10.64 -10.23
CA ASP A 315 15.50 11.27 -9.31
C ASP A 315 16.89 11.33 -9.97
N ILE A 316 17.23 12.49 -10.54
CA ILE A 316 18.55 12.73 -11.12
C ILE A 316 19.53 13.10 -10.00
N PRO A 317 20.71 12.47 -9.89
CA PRO A 317 21.74 12.87 -8.95
C PRO A 317 22.31 14.23 -9.37
N LEU A 318 21.81 15.31 -8.76
CA LEU A 318 22.38 16.65 -8.90
C LEU A 318 23.74 16.66 -8.17
N LYS A 319 24.84 16.76 -8.91
CA LYS A 319 26.22 16.86 -8.37
C LYS A 319 26.42 18.04 -7.40
N SER A 320 25.46 18.97 -7.29
CA SER A 320 25.58 20.23 -6.54
C SER A 320 24.88 20.24 -5.18
N LYS A 321 24.00 19.28 -4.84
CA LYS A 321 23.38 19.20 -3.50
C LYS A 321 23.66 17.84 -2.89
N GLY A 322 24.65 17.79 -1.99
CA GLY A 322 25.22 16.60 -1.36
C GLY A 322 24.27 15.82 -0.45
N GLY A 323 23.20 15.28 -1.01
CA GLY A 323 22.40 14.23 -0.40
C GLY A 323 22.50 12.98 -1.26
N ASN A 324 23.34 12.01 -0.87
CA ASN A 324 23.27 10.66 -1.44
C ASN A 324 21.91 10.06 -1.05
N LEU A 325 20.90 10.22 -1.90
CA LEU A 325 19.66 9.44 -1.82
C LEU A 325 20.06 7.96 -1.90
N LYS A 326 19.55 7.14 -0.97
CA LYS A 326 19.77 5.69 -1.01
C LYS A 326 19.34 5.18 -2.38
N GLN A 327 20.19 4.39 -3.03
CA GLN A 327 19.95 3.89 -4.39
C GLN A 327 18.59 3.17 -4.53
N GLU A 328 18.09 2.56 -3.46
CA GLU A 328 16.79 1.88 -3.41
C GLU A 328 15.57 2.82 -3.47
N LEU A 329 15.74 4.09 -3.08
CA LEU A 329 14.69 5.12 -3.06
C LEU A 329 14.68 5.97 -4.33
N LYS A 330 15.71 5.83 -5.17
CA LYS A 330 15.87 6.60 -6.39
C LYS A 330 14.85 6.15 -7.44
N HIS A 331 14.04 7.08 -7.95
CA HIS A 331 13.12 6.82 -9.03
C HIS A 331 13.83 6.85 -10.38
N GLU A 332 13.65 5.80 -11.18
CA GLU A 332 14.06 5.80 -12.58
C GLU A 332 13.12 6.67 -13.42
N PRO A 333 13.57 7.26 -14.54
CA PRO A 333 12.68 7.98 -15.45
C PRO A 333 11.58 7.07 -15.98
N VAL A 334 10.39 7.65 -16.23
CA VAL A 334 9.26 6.91 -16.81
C VAL A 334 9.54 6.40 -18.22
N SER A 335 8.77 5.40 -18.64
CA SER A 335 8.87 4.79 -19.97
C SER A 335 8.58 5.80 -21.09
N THR A 336 9.09 5.52 -22.30
CA THR A 336 8.86 6.36 -23.48
C THR A 336 7.39 6.63 -23.74
N ARG A 337 6.50 5.67 -23.46
CA ARG A 337 5.05 5.84 -23.64
C ARG A 337 4.47 6.91 -22.72
N VAL A 338 4.84 6.90 -21.45
CA VAL A 338 4.43 7.93 -20.48
C VAL A 338 5.01 9.28 -20.88
N LYS A 339 6.29 9.32 -21.30
CA LYS A 339 6.95 10.55 -21.78
C LYS A 339 6.20 11.20 -22.94
N LEU A 340 5.75 10.39 -23.92
CA LEU A 340 4.98 10.87 -25.08
C LEU A 340 3.61 11.44 -24.70
N LYS A 341 3.00 11.00 -23.59
CA LYS A 341 1.76 11.57 -23.06
C LYS A 341 2.00 12.83 -22.23
N ILE A 342 3.10 12.90 -21.47
CA ILE A 342 3.46 14.07 -20.66
C ILE A 342 3.90 15.26 -21.53
N LEU A 343 4.74 15.02 -22.54
CA LEU A 343 5.40 16.08 -23.31
C LEU A 343 4.43 17.09 -23.96
N PRO A 344 3.32 16.70 -24.60
CA PRO A 344 2.36 17.65 -25.16
C PRO A 344 1.77 18.62 -24.15
N HIS A 345 1.63 18.22 -22.88
CA HIS A 345 1.13 19.07 -21.82
C HIS A 345 2.19 20.05 -21.32
N LEU A 346 3.44 19.60 -21.20
CA LEU A 346 4.56 20.50 -20.87
C LEU A 346 4.77 21.55 -21.97
N LEU A 347 4.68 21.17 -23.25
CA LEU A 347 4.86 22.11 -24.37
C LEU A 347 3.77 23.19 -24.47
N ARG A 348 2.59 22.96 -23.87
CA ARG A 348 1.51 23.96 -23.80
C ARG A 348 1.72 24.98 -22.68
N SER A 349 2.58 24.66 -21.72
CA SER A 349 2.83 25.48 -20.54
C SER A 349 4.00 26.43 -20.79
N ARG A 350 3.75 27.73 -20.66
CA ARG A 350 4.82 28.74 -20.76
C ARG A 350 5.80 28.60 -19.59
N LEU A 351 5.27 28.36 -18.40
CA LEU A 351 6.09 28.15 -17.21
C LEU A 351 6.94 26.89 -17.30
N ALA A 352 6.53 25.84 -18.02
CA ALA A 352 7.42 24.70 -18.25
C ALA A 352 8.62 25.05 -19.14
N ALA A 353 8.45 25.95 -20.11
CA ALA A 353 9.57 26.42 -20.92
C ALA A 353 10.55 27.31 -20.12
N GLU A 354 10.04 28.07 -19.15
CA GLU A 354 10.84 28.93 -18.25
C GLU A 354 11.44 28.13 -17.08
N CYS A 355 10.73 27.11 -16.59
CA CYS A 355 11.22 26.09 -15.66
C CYS A 355 12.11 25.12 -16.43
N PHE A 356 13.30 25.59 -16.75
CA PHE A 356 14.37 24.78 -17.28
C PHE A 356 14.54 23.53 -16.39
N PRO A 357 14.43 22.29 -16.92
CA PRO A 357 14.80 21.13 -16.13
C PRO A 357 16.24 21.37 -15.68
N ALA A 358 16.54 21.17 -14.39
CA ALA A 358 17.84 21.46 -13.75
C ALA A 358 19.05 20.67 -14.34
N ASN A 359 18.91 20.14 -15.55
CA ASN A 359 19.70 19.10 -16.18
C ASN A 359 19.95 19.34 -17.69
N ILE A 360 19.77 20.57 -18.20
CA ILE A 360 20.64 21.07 -19.28
C ILE A 360 21.68 21.98 -18.60
N GLN A 361 22.69 21.36 -17.99
CA GLN A 361 23.97 22.06 -17.81
C GLN A 361 24.75 21.73 -19.08
N VAL A 362 25.01 22.75 -19.90
CA VAL A 362 25.94 22.65 -21.03
C VAL A 362 27.35 22.35 -20.50
#